data_AF-A0A3D8GTJ6-F1
#
_entry.id   AF-A0A3D8GTJ6-F1
#
_cell.length_a   1.000
_cell.length_b   1.000
_cell.length_c   1.000
_cell.angle_alpha   90.00
_cell.angle_beta   90.00
_cell.angle_gamma   90.00
#
_symmetry.space_group_name_H-M   'P 1'
#
loop_
_entity.id
_entity.type
_entity.pdbx_description
1 polymer ?
#
loop_
_entity_poly.entity_id
_entity_poly.type
_entity_poly.pdbx_seq_one_letter_code
_entity_poly.pdbx_strand_id
1 'polypeptide(L)'
;MSFRSESHCPSQPQNVAGIFIILLYSPRPKLPHCFYNGEKQLGNEGSKVKDTMTEGRFLMWVIAAIILLMGIHVFHPQLVQSYNPINYVSFHAIFESISIIISLGIVLFSWKAFERQRFVRLLMLLFIFSTVGMVDFLHTLTFKGMPHFLTESSVAKATCFWIFARMVESVLMLAVMILPDKMAKRDLRVPVVAGAALFGLAITAVVFIFEKRLPVLVIEGQGTTPLKNGLEYFISFLHFLSLVVCLYYYYLEKRTTYLNLALAFTFLFLSEMIFTVYQSVFDIDNFIGHFFKVLGYYFILKGVFLLIKKKEPEPKGNAIVKQSPGAIFSFTEKEGGFVITFMDGGLLDEIGLRPAALIGTAVEDLLPPSEGDALDCCRECWETGTEQTFLATFNKKHLAISLAPIRKGGEVAEIAGTAIDVSNFVHYGTRGRPKSPA
;
A
#
# COMPACT_ATOMS: atom_id res chain seq x y z
N MET A 1 -48.17 5.68 -7.62
CA MET A 1 -47.42 6.75 -8.30
C MET A 1 -46.84 7.65 -7.22
N SER A 2 -45.57 7.46 -6.81
CA SER A 2 -44.34 8.10 -7.36
C SER A 2 -44.37 9.63 -7.19
N PHE A 3 -43.43 10.33 -6.55
CA PHE A 3 -41.97 10.26 -6.69
C PHE A 3 -41.23 10.80 -5.45
N ARG A 4 -40.00 10.29 -5.25
CA ARG A 4 -38.92 10.78 -4.37
C ARG A 4 -38.41 12.16 -4.81
N SER A 5 -38.02 13.02 -3.85
CA SER A 5 -37.07 14.12 -4.08
C SER A 5 -35.69 13.72 -3.55
N GLU A 6 -34.70 13.66 -4.43
CA GLU A 6 -33.29 13.43 -4.11
C GLU A 6 -32.65 14.69 -3.51
N SER A 7 -31.93 14.54 -2.40
CA SER A 7 -31.04 15.57 -1.86
C SER A 7 -29.64 15.44 -2.51
N HIS A 8 -29.31 16.38 -3.38
CA HIS A 8 -27.96 16.55 -3.91
C HIS A 8 -27.05 17.16 -2.83
N CYS A 9 -25.96 16.46 -2.49
CA CYS A 9 -24.84 17.00 -1.73
C CYS A 9 -23.83 17.62 -2.72
N PRO A 10 -23.41 18.90 -2.58
CA PRO A 10 -22.52 19.53 -3.55
C PRO A 10 -21.08 19.02 -3.37
N SER A 11 -20.51 18.51 -4.46
CA SER A 11 -19.08 18.23 -4.57
C SER A 11 -18.31 19.53 -4.77
N GLN A 12 -17.64 20.03 -3.73
CA GLN A 12 -16.72 21.16 -3.88
C GLN A 12 -15.46 20.72 -4.65
N PRO A 13 -15.07 21.44 -5.72
CA PRO A 13 -13.77 21.24 -6.35
C PRO A 13 -12.68 21.91 -5.50
N GLN A 14 -11.78 21.13 -4.92
CA GLN A 14 -10.60 21.67 -4.26
C GLN A 14 -9.61 22.18 -5.31
N ASN A 15 -9.50 23.51 -5.45
CA ASN A 15 -8.57 24.19 -6.33
C ASN A 15 -7.13 24.07 -5.79
N VAL A 16 -6.15 23.88 -6.70
CA VAL A 16 -4.71 23.73 -6.38
C VAL A 16 -4.15 24.91 -5.56
N ALA A 17 -4.68 26.12 -5.77
CA ALA A 17 -4.34 27.31 -4.98
C ALA A 17 -4.84 27.25 -3.52
N GLY A 18 -5.93 26.51 -3.25
CA GLY A 18 -6.48 26.33 -1.91
C GLY A 18 -5.59 25.43 -1.02
N ILE A 19 -4.89 24.47 -1.61
CA ILE A 19 -3.97 23.58 -0.87
C ILE A 19 -2.74 24.37 -0.37
N PHE A 20 -2.18 25.27 -1.19
CA PHE A 20 -1.07 26.13 -0.78
C PHE A 20 -1.43 27.13 0.33
N ILE A 21 -2.66 27.63 0.34
CA ILE A 21 -3.14 28.57 1.39
C ILE A 21 -3.47 27.81 2.69
N ILE A 22 -4.03 26.59 2.61
CA ILE A 22 -4.29 25.73 3.78
C ILE A 22 -2.97 25.28 4.45
N LEU A 23 -1.89 25.08 3.69
CA LEU A 23 -0.56 24.76 4.22
C LEU A 23 0.04 25.87 5.11
N LEU A 24 -0.38 27.13 4.93
CA LEU A 24 0.14 28.28 5.70
C LEU A 24 -0.80 28.72 6.83
N TYR A 25 -2.09 28.44 6.72
CA TYR A 25 -3.11 28.96 7.65
C TYR A 25 -4.27 27.96 7.84
N SER A 26 -4.14 26.98 8.72
CA SER A 26 -5.35 26.41 9.33
C SER A 26 -5.12 25.76 10.71
N PRO A 27 -5.95 26.08 11.73
CA PRO A 27 -5.88 25.47 13.05
C PRO A 27 -6.52 24.07 13.10
N ARG A 28 -6.02 23.24 14.03
CA ARG A 28 -6.40 21.84 14.27
C ARG A 28 -7.92 21.57 14.23
N PRO A 29 -8.39 20.50 13.58
CA PRO A 29 -9.66 19.87 13.96
C PRO A 29 -9.44 19.02 15.22
N LYS A 30 -10.32 19.20 16.22
CA LYS A 30 -10.33 18.41 17.46
C LYS A 30 -10.74 16.97 17.15
N LEU A 31 -9.88 16.01 17.50
CA LEU A 31 -10.21 14.58 17.57
C LEU A 31 -10.01 14.09 19.02
N PRO A 32 -10.89 13.23 19.55
CA PRO A 32 -10.74 12.68 20.87
C PRO A 32 -9.60 11.65 20.93
N HIS A 33 -8.83 11.73 22.00
CA HIS A 33 -7.76 10.81 22.36
C HIS A 33 -8.30 9.40 22.61
N CYS A 34 -7.66 8.38 22.04
CA CYS A 34 -7.58 7.08 22.69
C CYS A 34 -6.33 6.32 22.25
N PHE A 35 -5.75 5.61 23.22
CA PHE A 35 -4.35 5.26 23.33
C PHE A 35 -3.91 4.10 22.41
N TYR A 36 -2.64 4.19 22.05
CA TYR A 36 -1.78 3.16 21.45
C TYR A 36 -1.69 1.94 22.37
N ASN A 37 -1.83 0.72 21.84
CA ASN A 37 -0.99 -0.39 22.28
C ASN A 37 -0.88 -1.44 21.16
N GLY A 38 0.36 -1.78 20.80
CA GLY A 38 0.64 -2.82 19.83
C GLY A 38 0.85 -4.15 20.52
N GLU A 39 0.39 -5.25 19.92
CA GLU A 39 1.05 -6.54 20.11
C GLU A 39 0.75 -7.56 19.00
N LYS A 40 1.82 -8.30 18.72
CA LYS A 40 2.10 -9.45 17.85
C LYS A 40 0.90 -10.25 17.32
N GLN A 41 0.88 -10.46 15.99
CA GLN A 41 0.05 -11.48 15.33
C GLN A 41 0.89 -12.73 15.01
N LEU A 42 0.51 -13.88 15.57
CA LEU A 42 0.88 -15.22 15.07
C LEU A 42 -0.23 -15.76 14.14
N GLY A 43 0.20 -16.48 13.09
CA GLY A 43 -0.51 -17.53 12.34
C GLY A 43 -1.89 -17.26 11.72
N ASN A 44 -1.97 -17.15 10.39
CA ASN A 44 -2.26 -18.32 9.54
C ASN A 44 -2.11 -17.94 8.05
N GLU A 45 -1.67 -18.91 7.26
CA GLU A 45 -1.01 -18.75 5.97
C GLU A 45 -1.95 -18.50 4.78
N GLY A 46 -1.43 -17.71 3.86
CA GLY A 46 -2.03 -17.32 2.59
C GLY A 46 -1.44 -15.97 2.26
N SER A 47 -0.33 -15.95 1.52
CA SER A 47 0.56 -14.80 1.22
C SER A 47 -0.11 -13.42 1.33
N LYS A 48 -0.26 -12.95 2.57
CA LYS A 48 -0.75 -11.61 2.90
C LYS A 48 0.52 -10.85 3.21
N VAL A 49 1.01 -10.07 2.24
CA VAL A 49 1.91 -8.96 2.53
C VAL A 49 1.18 -8.09 3.57
N LYS A 50 1.51 -8.27 4.85
CA LYS A 50 0.96 -7.49 5.96
C LYS A 50 1.62 -6.12 5.87
N ASP A 51 0.84 -5.05 5.91
CA ASP A 51 1.43 -3.72 6.09
C ASP A 51 1.96 -3.65 7.52
N THR A 52 3.28 -3.73 7.63
CA THR A 52 3.96 -3.76 8.92
C THR A 52 4.45 -2.36 9.34
N MET A 53 4.13 -1.32 8.58
CA MET A 53 4.59 0.05 8.83
C MET A 53 3.87 0.67 10.04
N THR A 54 4.62 1.30 10.92
CA THR A 54 4.12 2.06 12.10
C THR A 54 4.87 3.38 12.20
N GLU A 55 4.37 4.35 12.98
CA GLU A 55 5.07 5.63 13.22
C GLU A 55 6.49 5.38 13.77
N GLY A 56 6.63 4.46 14.73
CA GLY A 56 7.94 4.09 15.28
C GLY A 56 8.88 3.49 14.24
N ARG A 57 8.40 2.62 13.35
CA ARG A 57 9.22 2.06 12.27
C ARG A 57 9.59 3.09 11.23
N PHE A 58 8.68 3.99 10.89
CA PHE A 58 8.96 5.13 10.02
C PHE A 58 10.12 5.96 10.59
N LEU A 59 10.04 6.36 11.86
CA LEU A 59 11.08 7.13 12.52
C LEU A 59 12.41 6.36 12.60
N MET A 60 12.38 5.06 12.91
CA MET A 60 13.60 4.24 12.92
C MET A 60 14.29 4.23 11.56
N TRP A 61 13.54 4.07 10.46
CA TRP A 61 14.10 4.11 9.11
C TRP A 61 14.70 5.48 8.76
N VAL A 62 14.00 6.57 9.08
CA VAL A 62 14.50 7.94 8.83
C VAL A 62 15.77 8.20 9.64
N ILE A 63 15.77 7.87 10.94
CA ILE A 63 16.93 8.05 11.81
C ILE A 63 18.11 7.18 11.33
N ALA A 64 17.86 5.92 10.97
CA ALA A 64 18.89 5.03 10.43
C ALA A 64 19.49 5.58 9.12
N ALA A 65 18.66 6.12 8.23
CA ALA A 65 19.12 6.74 6.98
C ALA A 65 20.00 7.98 7.24
N ILE A 66 19.60 8.83 8.19
CA ILE A 66 20.38 10.01 8.58
C ILE A 66 21.69 9.59 9.25
N ILE A 67 21.67 8.62 10.17
CA ILE A 67 22.88 8.10 10.83
C ILE A 67 23.82 7.51 9.79
N LEU A 68 23.32 6.73 8.84
CA LEU A 68 24.12 6.17 7.75
C LEU A 68 24.78 7.30 6.94
N LEU A 69 24.00 8.30 6.52
CA LEU A 69 24.51 9.45 5.77
C LEU A 69 25.57 10.24 6.56
N MET A 70 25.30 10.52 7.84
CA MET A 70 26.25 11.22 8.72
C MET A 70 27.51 10.40 8.96
N GLY A 71 27.39 9.09 9.14
CA GLY A 71 28.52 8.18 9.28
C GLY A 71 29.41 8.20 8.04
N ILE A 72 28.80 8.12 6.85
CA ILE A 72 29.54 8.25 5.58
C ILE A 72 30.26 9.59 5.50
N HIS A 73 29.59 10.69 5.83
CA HIS A 73 30.19 12.02 5.76
C HIS A 73 31.37 12.18 6.74
N VAL A 74 31.21 11.71 7.99
CA VAL A 74 32.25 11.78 9.03
C VAL A 74 33.46 10.91 8.69
N PHE A 75 33.22 9.70 8.15
CA PHE A 75 34.30 8.75 7.79
C PHE A 75 34.71 8.83 6.32
N HIS A 76 34.31 9.89 5.60
CA HIS A 76 34.55 10.03 4.16
C HIS A 76 36.03 9.85 3.76
N PRO A 77 37.01 10.49 4.44
CA PRO A 77 38.43 10.32 4.08
C PRO A 77 38.92 8.87 4.21
N GLN A 78 38.50 8.15 5.25
CA GLN A 78 38.89 6.75 5.48
C GLN A 78 38.19 5.81 4.49
N LEU A 79 36.92 6.10 4.17
CA LEU A 79 36.14 5.34 3.21
C LEU A 79 36.72 5.47 1.80
N VAL A 80 37.05 6.68 1.35
CA VAL A 80 37.65 6.92 0.03
C VAL A 80 39.01 6.23 -0.10
N GLN A 81 39.84 6.25 0.95
CA GLN A 81 41.14 5.55 0.93
C GLN A 81 41.00 4.03 0.84
N SER A 82 39.94 3.47 1.42
CA SER A 82 39.68 2.02 1.40
C SER A 82 38.88 1.57 0.17
N TYR A 83 38.30 2.52 -0.55
CA TYR A 83 37.37 2.26 -1.64
C TYR A 83 38.11 1.91 -2.94
N ASN A 84 37.75 0.77 -3.52
CA ASN A 84 38.31 0.32 -4.79
C ASN A 84 37.24 0.38 -5.90
N PRO A 85 37.38 1.26 -6.91
CA PRO A 85 36.37 1.47 -7.95
C PRO A 85 36.32 0.37 -9.01
N ILE A 86 37.20 -0.64 -8.98
CA ILE A 86 37.29 -1.68 -10.03
C ILE A 86 35.92 -2.32 -10.33
N ASN A 87 35.13 -2.60 -9.28
CA ASN A 87 33.82 -3.26 -9.41
C ASN A 87 32.65 -2.27 -9.44
N TYR A 88 32.89 -0.95 -9.46
CA TYR A 88 31.84 0.06 -9.37
C TYR A 88 30.78 -0.11 -10.46
N VAL A 89 31.21 -0.28 -11.72
CA VAL A 89 30.30 -0.40 -12.87
C VAL A 89 29.33 -1.57 -12.68
N SER A 90 29.82 -2.69 -12.14
CA SER A 90 29.00 -3.86 -11.83
C SER A 90 27.94 -3.56 -10.76
N PHE A 91 28.33 -2.90 -9.67
CA PHE A 91 27.37 -2.53 -8.61
C PHE A 91 26.36 -1.49 -9.08
N HIS A 92 26.80 -0.49 -9.84
CA HIS A 92 25.93 0.48 -10.49
C HIS A 92 24.88 -0.23 -11.36
N ALA A 93 25.30 -1.15 -12.24
CA ALA A 93 24.39 -1.90 -13.09
C ALA A 93 23.40 -2.77 -12.27
N ILE A 94 23.83 -3.35 -11.14
CA ILE A 94 22.95 -4.10 -10.24
C ILE A 94 21.88 -3.19 -9.61
N PHE A 95 22.28 -2.05 -9.04
CA PHE A 95 21.34 -1.11 -8.41
C PHE A 95 20.35 -0.50 -9.41
N GLU A 96 20.82 -0.15 -10.60
CA GLU A 96 19.94 0.32 -11.67
C GLU A 96 19.00 -0.80 -12.14
N SER A 97 19.49 -2.02 -12.32
CA SER A 97 18.65 -3.18 -12.68
C SER A 97 17.54 -3.43 -11.67
N ILE A 98 17.84 -3.34 -10.36
CA ILE A 98 16.82 -3.48 -9.31
C ILE A 98 15.76 -2.38 -9.44
N SER A 99 16.16 -1.13 -9.64
CA SER A 99 15.25 0.01 -9.80
C SER A 99 14.37 -0.12 -11.07
N ILE A 100 14.95 -0.62 -12.17
CA ILE A 100 14.25 -0.89 -13.43
C ILE A 100 13.23 -2.02 -13.24
N ILE A 101 13.61 -3.13 -12.58
CA ILE A 101 12.70 -4.23 -12.26
C ILE A 101 11.55 -3.77 -11.38
N ILE A 102 11.83 -2.94 -10.37
CA ILE A 102 10.78 -2.35 -9.52
C ILE A 102 9.82 -1.49 -10.35
N SER A 103 10.35 -0.66 -11.25
CA SER A 103 9.55 0.17 -12.16
C SER A 103 8.64 -0.69 -13.04
N LEU A 104 9.17 -1.77 -13.63
CA LEU A 104 8.39 -2.73 -14.39
C LEU A 104 7.31 -3.40 -13.52
N GLY A 105 7.64 -3.74 -12.28
CA GLY A 105 6.68 -4.25 -11.30
C GLY A 105 5.51 -3.28 -11.09
N ILE A 106 5.80 -1.99 -10.88
CA ILE A 106 4.75 -0.95 -10.73
C ILE A 106 3.89 -0.84 -11.99
N VAL A 107 4.48 -0.92 -13.18
CA VAL A 107 3.76 -0.92 -14.46
C VAL A 107 2.80 -2.12 -14.53
N LEU A 108 3.28 -3.33 -14.28
CA LEU A 108 2.46 -4.54 -14.33
C LEU A 108 1.32 -4.52 -13.30
N PHE A 109 1.61 -4.10 -12.06
CA PHE A 109 0.59 -3.95 -11.04
C PHE A 109 -0.46 -2.90 -11.41
N SER A 110 -0.03 -1.74 -11.90
CA SER A 110 -0.93 -0.66 -12.30
C SER A 110 -1.79 -1.07 -13.49
N TRP A 111 -1.21 -1.78 -14.46
CA TRP A 111 -1.93 -2.34 -15.61
C TRP A 111 -3.05 -3.27 -15.18
N LYS A 112 -2.75 -4.21 -14.28
CA LYS A 112 -3.72 -5.19 -13.80
C LYS A 112 -4.78 -4.55 -12.91
N ALA A 113 -4.38 -3.65 -12.01
CA ALA A 113 -5.29 -2.92 -11.14
C ALA A 113 -6.27 -2.05 -11.92
N PHE A 114 -5.83 -1.45 -13.03
CA PHE A 114 -6.68 -0.58 -13.84
C PHE A 114 -7.84 -1.33 -14.49
N GLU A 115 -7.70 -2.61 -14.83
CA GLU A 115 -8.80 -3.45 -15.37
C GLU A 115 -10.03 -3.43 -14.47
N ARG A 116 -9.80 -3.42 -13.15
CA ARG A 116 -10.83 -3.50 -12.12
C ARG A 116 -11.26 -2.12 -11.63
N GLN A 117 -10.30 -1.25 -11.34
CA GLN A 117 -10.55 -0.02 -10.58
C GLN A 117 -10.74 1.22 -11.46
N ARG A 118 -10.18 1.24 -12.68
CA ARG A 118 -10.28 2.34 -13.66
C ARG A 118 -9.87 3.73 -13.13
N PHE A 119 -9.06 3.83 -12.07
CA PHE A 119 -8.59 5.12 -11.57
C PHE A 119 -7.54 5.74 -12.49
N VAL A 120 -7.67 7.04 -12.78
CA VAL A 120 -6.71 7.81 -13.59
C VAL A 120 -5.31 7.79 -12.96
N ARG A 121 -5.22 7.74 -11.63
CA ARG A 121 -3.95 7.60 -10.90
C ARG A 121 -3.12 6.40 -11.36
N LEU A 122 -3.76 5.27 -11.68
CA LEU A 122 -3.08 4.08 -12.17
C LEU A 122 -2.55 4.27 -13.61
N LEU A 123 -3.23 5.06 -14.44
CA LEU A 123 -2.73 5.46 -15.76
C LEU A 123 -1.52 6.39 -15.62
N MET A 124 -1.53 7.31 -14.65
CA MET A 124 -0.35 8.14 -14.37
C MET A 124 0.84 7.28 -13.95
N LEU A 125 0.65 6.34 -13.02
CA LEU A 125 1.72 5.41 -12.61
C LEU A 125 2.24 4.56 -13.77
N LEU A 126 1.37 4.10 -14.67
CA LEU A 126 1.78 3.45 -15.92
C LEU A 126 2.70 4.36 -16.75
N PHE A 127 2.28 5.60 -17.01
CA PHE A 127 3.09 6.54 -17.79
C PHE A 127 4.46 6.82 -17.16
N ILE A 128 4.46 7.11 -15.85
CA ILE A 128 5.66 7.46 -15.09
C ILE A 128 6.67 6.33 -15.13
N PHE A 129 6.29 5.13 -14.65
CA PHE A 129 7.25 4.05 -14.49
C PHE A 129 7.60 3.33 -15.80
N SER A 130 6.76 3.43 -16.84
CA SER A 130 7.18 3.03 -18.20
C SER A 130 8.24 3.97 -18.77
N THR A 131 8.06 5.29 -18.62
CA THR A 131 9.06 6.27 -19.09
C THR A 131 10.34 6.16 -18.28
N VAL A 132 10.25 6.22 -16.95
CA VAL A 132 11.39 6.20 -16.03
C VAL A 132 12.17 4.89 -16.16
N GLY A 133 11.51 3.74 -16.23
CA GLY A 133 12.18 2.46 -16.44
C GLY A 133 12.96 2.38 -17.75
N MET A 134 12.40 2.92 -18.84
CA MET A 134 13.09 2.97 -20.14
C MET A 134 14.28 3.94 -20.13
N VAL A 135 14.13 5.12 -19.52
CA VAL A 135 15.20 6.12 -19.44
C VAL A 135 16.32 5.66 -18.48
N ASP A 136 16.00 5.03 -17.34
CA ASP A 136 16.99 4.43 -16.43
C ASP A 136 17.76 3.28 -17.10
N PHE A 137 17.09 2.49 -17.95
CA PHE A 137 17.78 1.47 -18.75
C PHE A 137 18.81 2.09 -19.70
N LEU A 138 18.46 3.18 -20.39
CA LEU A 138 19.39 3.91 -21.26
C LEU A 138 20.51 4.61 -20.49
N HIS A 139 20.21 5.17 -19.32
CA HIS A 139 21.22 5.68 -18.38
C HIS A 139 22.26 4.61 -18.06
N THR A 140 21.79 3.41 -17.69
CA THR A 140 22.65 2.27 -17.35
C THR A 140 23.53 1.87 -18.53
N LEU A 141 22.97 1.71 -19.72
CA LEU A 141 23.72 1.28 -20.90
C LEU A 141 24.73 2.33 -21.40
N THR A 142 24.49 3.62 -21.12
CA THR A 142 25.38 4.71 -21.54
C THR A 142 26.37 5.15 -20.45
N PHE A 143 26.35 4.49 -19.28
CA PHE A 143 27.25 4.75 -18.17
C PHE A 143 28.71 4.48 -18.54
N LYS A 144 29.62 5.38 -18.15
CA LYS A 144 31.05 5.28 -18.47
C LYS A 144 31.64 3.97 -17.94
N GLY A 145 32.21 3.17 -18.84
CA GLY A 145 32.74 1.83 -18.53
C GLY A 145 31.85 0.69 -19.02
N MET A 146 30.64 0.98 -19.49
CA MET A 146 29.81 0.01 -20.20
C MET A 146 30.28 -0.16 -21.66
N PRO A 147 30.06 -1.35 -22.26
CA PRO A 147 30.37 -1.60 -23.67
C PRO A 147 29.66 -0.64 -24.62
N HIS A 148 30.12 -0.60 -25.86
CA HIS A 148 29.48 0.17 -26.93
C HIS A 148 28.01 -0.26 -27.11
N PHE A 149 27.09 0.70 -27.15
CA PHE A 149 25.66 0.46 -27.38
C PHE A 149 25.24 1.02 -28.75
N LEU A 150 24.79 2.28 -28.82
CA LEU A 150 24.53 3.01 -30.08
C LEU A 150 25.71 3.92 -30.45
N THR A 151 26.23 4.60 -29.43
CA THR A 151 27.50 5.35 -29.45
C THR A 151 28.29 4.96 -28.20
N GLU A 152 29.55 5.38 -28.11
CA GLU A 152 30.40 5.06 -26.94
C GLU A 152 29.78 5.56 -25.64
N SER A 153 29.97 4.83 -24.54
CA SER A 153 29.47 5.28 -23.23
C SER A 153 30.17 6.55 -22.77
N SER A 154 29.45 7.43 -22.06
CA SER A 154 30.00 8.72 -21.64
C SER A 154 29.29 9.27 -20.41
N VAL A 155 30.03 9.98 -19.55
CA VAL A 155 29.48 10.67 -18.38
C VAL A 155 28.37 11.62 -18.77
N ALA A 156 28.55 12.43 -19.82
CA ALA A 156 27.55 13.40 -20.26
C ALA A 156 26.20 12.75 -20.62
N LYS A 157 26.19 11.69 -21.45
CA LYS A 157 24.96 10.96 -21.80
C LYS A 157 24.29 10.34 -20.58
N ALA A 158 25.06 9.62 -19.76
CA ALA A 158 24.54 8.96 -18.57
C ALA A 158 23.92 9.98 -17.60
N THR A 159 24.61 11.08 -17.29
CA THR A 159 24.10 12.13 -16.41
C THR A 159 22.89 12.86 -17.02
N CYS A 160 22.84 13.08 -18.33
CA CYS A 160 21.65 13.65 -18.96
C CYS A 160 20.43 12.73 -18.82
N PHE A 161 20.56 11.43 -19.11
CA PHE A 161 19.47 10.48 -18.92
C PHE A 161 19.02 10.41 -17.45
N TRP A 162 19.97 10.44 -16.51
CA TRP A 162 19.68 10.51 -15.08
C TRP A 162 18.76 11.69 -14.75
N ILE A 163 19.15 12.91 -15.12
CA ILE A 163 18.38 14.11 -14.84
C ILE A 163 17.00 14.06 -15.48
N PHE A 164 16.88 13.59 -16.74
CA PHE A 164 15.59 13.44 -17.39
C PHE A 164 14.68 12.46 -16.63
N ALA A 165 15.19 11.28 -16.25
CA ALA A 165 14.42 10.30 -15.51
C ALA A 165 13.93 10.83 -14.16
N ARG A 166 14.82 11.47 -13.39
CA ARG A 166 14.51 12.05 -12.08
C ARG A 166 13.54 13.23 -12.16
N MET A 167 13.66 14.08 -13.19
CA MET A 167 12.73 15.17 -13.42
C MET A 167 11.32 14.65 -13.73
N VAL A 168 11.19 13.66 -14.61
CA VAL A 168 9.90 13.04 -14.96
C VAL A 168 9.29 12.37 -13.73
N GLU A 169 10.09 11.62 -12.98
CA GLU A 169 9.65 10.93 -11.77
C GLU A 169 9.16 11.92 -10.70
N SER A 170 9.99 12.86 -10.28
CA SER A 170 9.67 13.80 -9.19
C SER A 170 8.46 14.70 -9.49
N VAL A 171 8.39 15.28 -10.69
CA VAL A 171 7.27 16.14 -11.10
C VAL A 171 5.96 15.37 -11.14
N LEU A 172 5.95 14.21 -11.78
CA LEU A 172 4.72 13.46 -11.97
C LEU A 172 4.30 12.70 -10.70
N MET A 173 5.23 12.25 -9.87
CA MET A 173 4.89 11.64 -8.58
C MET A 173 4.27 12.65 -7.62
N LEU A 174 4.76 13.89 -7.59
CA LEU A 174 4.10 14.97 -6.85
C LEU A 174 2.67 15.19 -7.38
N ALA A 175 2.49 15.21 -8.70
CA ALA A 175 1.17 15.32 -9.30
C ALA A 175 0.24 14.14 -8.92
N VAL A 176 0.76 12.90 -8.88
CA VAL A 176 0.01 11.71 -8.41
C VAL A 176 -0.47 11.88 -6.96
N MET A 177 0.34 12.53 -6.10
CA MET A 177 -0.04 12.76 -4.71
C MET A 177 -1.11 13.85 -4.55
N ILE A 178 -1.02 14.94 -5.32
CA ILE A 178 -1.92 16.09 -5.19
C ILE A 178 -3.24 15.89 -5.94
N LEU A 179 -3.23 15.21 -7.09
CA LEU A 179 -4.41 15.12 -7.93
C LEU A 179 -5.48 14.20 -7.31
N PRO A 180 -6.76 14.63 -7.31
CA PRO A 180 -7.84 13.83 -6.77
C PRO A 180 -8.06 12.58 -7.61
N ASP A 181 -8.52 11.52 -6.95
CA ASP A 181 -8.88 10.28 -7.64
C ASP A 181 -10.09 10.50 -8.55
N LYS A 182 -9.86 10.35 -9.86
CA LYS A 182 -10.90 10.37 -10.89
C LYS A 182 -10.99 9.01 -11.56
N MET A 183 -12.19 8.64 -11.98
CA MET A 183 -12.41 7.45 -12.79
C MET A 183 -12.22 7.76 -14.28
N ALA A 184 -11.52 6.89 -14.98
CA ALA A 184 -11.33 6.97 -16.42
C ALA A 184 -12.58 6.42 -17.13
N LYS A 185 -13.11 7.19 -18.08
CA LYS A 185 -14.30 6.81 -18.88
C LYS A 185 -14.01 5.74 -19.94
N ARG A 186 -12.75 5.61 -20.37
CA ARG A 186 -12.28 4.70 -21.42
C ARG A 186 -11.08 3.91 -20.92
N ASP A 187 -10.80 2.78 -21.56
CA ASP A 187 -9.53 2.09 -21.35
C ASP A 187 -8.44 2.82 -22.13
N LEU A 188 -7.54 3.49 -21.40
CA LEU A 188 -6.45 4.27 -21.98
C LEU A 188 -5.08 3.64 -21.72
N ARG A 189 -5.02 2.38 -21.27
CA ARG A 189 -3.75 1.74 -20.92
C ARG A 189 -2.77 1.69 -22.09
N VAL A 190 -3.21 1.20 -23.24
CA VAL A 190 -2.40 1.10 -24.47
C VAL A 190 -1.93 2.49 -24.95
N PRO A 191 -2.79 3.50 -25.16
CA PRO A 191 -2.31 4.81 -25.62
C PRO A 191 -1.41 5.50 -24.60
N VAL A 192 -1.60 5.27 -23.29
CA VAL A 192 -0.72 5.81 -22.26
C VAL A 192 0.67 5.18 -22.30
N VAL A 193 0.77 3.86 -22.43
CA VAL A 193 2.07 3.17 -22.55
C VAL A 193 2.75 3.53 -23.88
N ALA A 194 2.00 3.61 -24.97
CA ALA A 194 2.52 4.08 -26.25
C ALA A 194 3.03 5.54 -26.16
N GLY A 195 2.30 6.41 -25.47
CA GLY A 195 2.72 7.79 -25.20
C GLY A 195 3.99 7.85 -24.34
N ALA A 196 4.11 7.00 -23.32
CA ALA A 196 5.32 6.89 -22.48
C ALA A 196 6.53 6.43 -23.30
N ALA A 197 6.35 5.42 -24.15
CA ALA A 197 7.40 4.94 -25.05
C ALA A 197 7.83 6.02 -26.06
N LEU A 198 6.88 6.71 -26.70
CA LEU A 198 7.18 7.82 -27.61
C LEU A 198 7.92 8.96 -26.90
N PHE A 199 7.48 9.32 -25.69
CA PHE A 199 8.11 10.38 -24.92
C PHE A 199 9.54 10.02 -24.52
N GLY A 200 9.77 8.81 -24.02
CA GLY A 200 11.14 8.40 -23.70
C GLY A 200 12.01 8.21 -24.94
N LEU A 201 11.46 7.78 -26.09
CA LEU A 201 12.19 7.76 -27.36
C LEU A 201 12.57 9.17 -27.81
N ALA A 202 11.72 10.18 -27.56
CA ALA A 202 12.06 11.58 -27.80
C ALA A 202 13.24 12.02 -26.90
N ILE A 203 13.26 11.63 -25.62
CA ILE A 203 14.40 11.86 -24.72
C ILE A 203 15.67 11.18 -25.28
N THR A 204 15.57 9.92 -25.71
CA THR A 204 16.68 9.19 -26.35
C THR A 204 17.20 9.94 -27.58
N ALA A 205 16.32 10.37 -28.47
CA ALA A 205 16.69 11.11 -29.67
C ALA A 205 17.40 12.41 -29.31
N VAL A 206 16.91 13.16 -28.33
CA VAL A 206 17.57 14.40 -27.86
C VAL A 206 18.99 14.11 -27.37
N VAL A 207 19.19 13.08 -26.54
CA VAL A 207 20.51 12.78 -25.96
C VAL A 207 21.52 12.32 -27.03
N PHE A 208 21.11 11.47 -27.96
CA PHE A 208 22.02 10.94 -29.00
C PHE A 208 22.25 11.92 -30.16
N ILE A 209 21.23 12.65 -30.62
CA ILE A 209 21.39 13.62 -31.73
C ILE A 209 22.25 14.81 -31.29
N PHE A 210 22.08 15.27 -30.05
CA PHE A 210 22.80 16.41 -29.51
C PHE A 210 23.97 16.02 -28.61
N GLU A 211 24.50 14.80 -28.73
CA GLU A 211 25.54 14.24 -27.83
C GLU A 211 26.73 15.20 -27.63
N LYS A 212 27.21 15.84 -28.70
CA LYS A 212 28.36 16.78 -28.66
C LYS A 212 28.03 18.16 -28.09
N ARG A 213 26.75 18.48 -27.92
CA ARG A 213 26.23 19.78 -27.44
C ARG A 213 25.47 19.64 -26.12
N LEU A 214 25.53 18.47 -25.48
CA LEU A 214 24.95 18.29 -24.16
C LEU A 214 25.59 19.26 -23.16
N PRO A 215 24.81 19.82 -22.23
CA PRO A 215 25.37 20.67 -21.19
C PRO A 215 26.42 19.88 -20.40
N VAL A 216 27.52 20.54 -20.04
CA VAL A 216 28.52 19.95 -19.15
C VAL A 216 27.89 19.90 -17.77
N LEU A 217 27.50 18.69 -17.34
CA LEU A 217 26.86 18.47 -16.04
C LEU A 217 27.85 17.99 -14.97
N VAL A 218 28.90 17.28 -15.37
CA VAL A 218 29.96 16.74 -14.51
C VAL A 218 31.29 16.90 -15.24
N ILE A 219 32.31 17.32 -14.53
CA ILE A 219 33.69 17.33 -14.98
C ILE A 219 34.44 16.28 -14.16
N GLU A 220 34.82 15.18 -14.79
CA GLU A 220 35.48 14.05 -14.12
C GLU A 220 36.74 14.51 -13.36
N GLY A 221 36.79 14.18 -12.06
CA GLY A 221 37.88 14.56 -11.16
C GLY A 221 37.77 15.97 -10.56
N GLN A 222 36.85 16.81 -11.05
CA GLN A 222 36.51 18.11 -10.45
C GLN A 222 35.12 18.10 -9.78
N GLY A 223 34.23 17.23 -10.25
CA GLY A 223 32.89 17.03 -9.70
C GLY A 223 31.76 17.64 -10.50
N THR A 224 30.64 17.84 -9.81
CA THR A 224 29.39 18.30 -10.39
C THR A 224 29.43 19.80 -10.74
N THR A 225 28.73 20.17 -11.80
CA THR A 225 28.62 21.58 -12.20
C THR A 225 27.48 22.30 -11.47
N PRO A 226 27.51 23.63 -11.36
CA PRO A 226 26.41 24.39 -10.77
C PRO A 226 25.05 24.17 -11.46
N LEU A 227 25.05 23.98 -12.79
CA LEU A 227 23.85 23.67 -13.55
C LEU A 227 23.23 22.34 -13.11
N LYS A 228 24.06 21.28 -12.99
CA LYS A 228 23.60 19.99 -12.48
C LYS A 228 23.04 20.12 -11.07
N ASN A 229 23.78 20.76 -10.17
CA ASN A 229 23.36 20.90 -8.77
C ASN A 229 22.06 21.69 -8.66
N GLY A 230 21.86 22.74 -9.46
CA GLY A 230 20.60 23.47 -9.51
C GLY A 230 19.40 22.60 -9.93
N LEU A 231 19.59 21.71 -10.91
CA LEU A 231 18.56 20.76 -11.34
C LEU A 231 18.28 19.71 -10.26
N GLU A 232 19.32 19.15 -9.63
CA GLU A 232 19.16 18.18 -8.54
C GLU A 232 18.53 18.81 -7.30
N TYR A 233 18.88 20.04 -6.92
CA TYR A 233 18.18 20.74 -5.83
C TYR A 233 16.71 20.99 -6.14
N PHE A 234 16.37 21.27 -7.40
CA PHE A 234 14.97 21.39 -7.80
C PHE A 234 14.23 20.04 -7.71
N ILE A 235 14.84 18.95 -8.14
CA ILE A 235 14.29 17.60 -8.01
C ILE A 235 14.12 17.24 -6.52
N SER A 236 15.15 17.46 -5.70
CA SER A 236 15.11 17.29 -4.24
C SER A 236 13.98 18.08 -3.62
N PHE A 237 13.76 19.33 -4.03
CA PHE A 237 12.64 20.15 -3.56
C PHE A 237 11.28 19.52 -3.88
N LEU A 238 11.11 18.93 -5.07
CA LEU A 238 9.87 18.22 -5.45
C LEU A 238 9.66 16.94 -4.64
N HIS A 239 10.71 16.17 -4.36
CA HIS A 239 10.63 15.02 -3.46
C HIS A 239 10.29 15.44 -2.04
N PHE A 240 10.92 16.51 -1.53
CA PHE A 240 10.60 17.07 -0.22
C PHE A 240 9.15 17.52 -0.12
N LEU A 241 8.63 18.19 -1.16
CA LEU A 241 7.22 18.56 -1.21
C LEU A 241 6.29 17.34 -1.23
N SER A 242 6.67 16.30 -1.98
CA SER A 242 5.93 15.02 -2.02
C SER A 242 5.90 14.33 -0.65
N LEU A 243 7.03 14.35 0.08
CA LEU A 243 7.13 13.90 1.47
C LEU A 243 6.16 14.67 2.37
N VAL A 244 6.16 16.01 2.32
CA VAL A 244 5.25 16.85 3.12
C VAL A 244 3.79 16.52 2.82
N VAL A 245 3.43 16.39 1.54
CA VAL A 245 2.07 16.01 1.12
C VAL A 245 1.69 14.63 1.67
N CYS A 246 2.58 13.64 1.61
CA CYS A 246 2.33 12.32 2.20
C CYS A 246 2.14 12.37 3.72
N LEU A 247 2.96 13.13 4.45
CA LEU A 247 2.81 13.28 5.90
C LEU A 247 1.52 14.01 6.27
N TYR A 248 1.08 14.97 5.45
CA TYR A 248 -0.21 15.63 5.63
C TYR A 248 -1.39 14.67 5.43
N TYR A 249 -1.40 13.88 4.36
CA TYR A 249 -2.43 12.85 4.17
C TYR A 249 -2.37 11.77 5.25
N TYR A 250 -1.18 11.43 5.75
CA TYR A 250 -1.06 10.58 6.92
C TYR A 250 -1.71 11.19 8.16
N TYR A 251 -1.48 12.47 8.42
CA TYR A 251 -2.10 13.19 9.55
C TYR A 251 -3.63 13.15 9.46
N LEU A 252 -4.19 13.34 8.27
CA LEU A 252 -5.64 13.35 8.05
C LEU A 252 -6.28 11.95 8.12
N GLU A 253 -5.67 10.96 7.47
CA GLU A 253 -6.31 9.64 7.28
C GLU A 253 -5.76 8.54 8.20
N LYS A 254 -4.61 8.78 8.87
CA LYS A 254 -3.86 7.81 9.69
C LYS A 254 -3.58 6.48 8.98
N ARG A 255 -3.45 6.52 7.65
CA ARG A 255 -3.12 5.35 6.82
C ARG A 255 -1.62 5.19 6.65
N THR A 256 -1.10 4.07 7.12
CA THR A 256 0.32 3.66 7.03
C THR A 256 0.87 3.59 5.61
N THR A 257 0.00 3.50 4.59
CA THR A 257 0.39 3.60 3.18
C THR A 257 1.11 4.92 2.86
N TYR A 258 0.64 6.04 3.43
CA TYR A 258 1.27 7.34 3.23
C TYR A 258 2.63 7.43 3.96
N LEU A 259 2.83 6.68 5.05
CA LEU A 259 4.16 6.58 5.68
C LEU A 259 5.16 5.82 4.81
N ASN A 260 4.71 4.76 4.11
CA ASN A 260 5.58 4.06 3.16
C ASN A 260 5.98 4.99 1.99
N LEU A 261 5.03 5.76 1.43
CA LEU A 261 5.34 6.73 0.38
C LEU A 261 6.20 7.90 0.90
N ALA A 262 5.97 8.37 2.12
CA ALA A 262 6.83 9.35 2.77
C ALA A 262 8.28 8.84 2.88
N LEU A 263 8.50 7.59 3.30
CA LEU A 263 9.84 6.99 3.32
C LEU A 263 10.47 6.95 1.92
N ALA A 264 9.68 6.60 0.90
CA ALA A 264 10.17 6.60 -0.46
C ALA A 264 10.75 7.97 -0.86
N PHE A 265 9.97 9.04 -0.62
CA PHE A 265 10.40 10.40 -0.92
C PHE A 265 11.54 10.89 -0.02
N THR A 266 11.63 10.42 1.22
CA THR A 266 12.82 10.68 2.07
C THR A 266 14.07 10.07 1.46
N PHE A 267 14.05 8.79 1.06
CA PHE A 267 15.22 8.14 0.47
C PHE A 267 15.61 8.76 -0.88
N LEU A 268 14.63 9.11 -1.72
CA LEU A 268 14.89 9.81 -2.98
C LEU A 268 15.47 11.21 -2.75
N PHE A 269 14.91 11.98 -1.82
CA PHE A 269 15.48 13.27 -1.42
C PHE A 269 16.94 13.12 -0.97
N LEU A 270 17.25 12.18 -0.08
CA LEU A 270 18.62 11.95 0.38
C LEU A 270 19.55 11.51 -0.76
N SER A 271 19.05 10.66 -1.67
CA SER A 271 19.78 10.22 -2.85
C SER A 271 20.21 11.39 -3.73
N GLU A 272 19.28 12.27 -4.10
CA GLU A 272 19.55 13.46 -4.92
C GLU A 272 20.50 14.44 -4.22
N MET A 273 20.38 14.62 -2.90
CA MET A 273 21.32 15.46 -2.15
C MET A 273 22.76 14.92 -2.23
N ILE A 274 22.96 13.60 -2.17
CA ILE A 274 24.29 12.99 -2.31
C ILE A 274 24.83 13.14 -3.73
N PHE A 275 23.97 13.07 -4.74
CA PHE A 275 24.41 13.27 -6.13
C PHE A 275 24.95 14.68 -6.40
N THR A 276 24.68 15.66 -5.54
CA THR A 276 25.24 17.02 -5.70
C THR A 276 26.70 17.16 -5.30
N VAL A 277 27.28 16.21 -4.55
CA VAL A 277 28.60 16.38 -3.90
C VAL A 277 29.73 15.49 -4.44
N TYR A 278 29.45 14.50 -5.29
CA TYR A 278 30.49 13.60 -5.79
C TYR A 278 31.45 14.27 -6.78
N GLN A 279 32.70 13.78 -6.83
CA GLN A 279 33.76 14.30 -7.70
C GLN A 279 33.96 13.48 -8.99
N SER A 280 33.62 12.21 -8.94
CA SER A 280 33.71 11.23 -10.02
C SER A 280 32.47 10.33 -10.01
N VAL A 281 32.04 9.89 -11.20
CA VAL A 281 30.91 8.95 -11.31
C VAL A 281 31.19 7.58 -10.70
N PHE A 282 32.44 7.28 -10.34
CA PHE A 282 32.86 6.04 -9.68
C PHE A 282 32.97 6.17 -8.16
N ASP A 283 32.60 7.32 -7.57
CA ASP A 283 32.80 7.57 -6.15
C ASP A 283 31.87 6.77 -5.25
N ILE A 284 32.31 6.57 -4.01
CA ILE A 284 31.49 5.97 -2.96
C ILE A 284 30.19 6.75 -2.72
N ASP A 285 30.22 8.08 -2.85
CA ASP A 285 29.03 8.93 -2.75
C ASP A 285 27.99 8.56 -3.82
N ASN A 286 28.43 8.36 -5.06
CA ASN A 286 27.57 7.95 -6.16
C ASN A 286 26.95 6.55 -5.89
N PHE A 287 27.76 5.62 -5.39
CA PHE A 287 27.31 4.29 -4.95
C PHE A 287 26.19 4.37 -3.91
N ILE A 288 26.37 5.18 -2.87
CA ILE A 288 25.37 5.36 -1.79
C ILE A 288 24.12 6.04 -2.32
N GLY A 289 24.26 7.03 -3.21
CA GLY A 289 23.15 7.65 -3.91
C GLY A 289 22.27 6.62 -4.60
N HIS A 290 22.86 5.71 -5.38
CA HIS A 290 22.12 4.62 -6.03
C HIS A 290 21.49 3.64 -5.04
N PHE A 291 22.15 3.35 -3.91
CA PHE A 291 21.58 2.52 -2.86
C PHE A 291 20.31 3.15 -2.25
N PHE A 292 20.33 4.44 -1.93
CA PHE A 292 19.13 5.14 -1.46
C PHE A 292 18.05 5.24 -2.53
N LYS A 293 18.40 5.41 -3.81
CA LYS A 293 17.43 5.34 -4.92
C LYS A 293 16.69 4.00 -4.90
N VAL A 294 17.40 2.88 -4.78
CA VAL A 294 16.80 1.53 -4.73
C VAL A 294 15.81 1.41 -3.56
N LEU A 295 16.19 1.88 -2.37
CA LEU A 295 15.29 1.88 -1.20
C LEU A 295 14.06 2.76 -1.45
N GLY A 296 14.24 3.94 -2.05
CA GLY A 296 13.16 4.82 -2.47
C GLY A 296 12.16 4.09 -3.37
N TYR A 297 12.64 3.48 -4.45
CA TYR A 297 11.82 2.74 -5.41
C TYR A 297 11.08 1.56 -4.76
N TYR A 298 11.74 0.82 -3.88
CA TYR A 298 11.11 -0.26 -3.11
C TYR A 298 9.91 0.25 -2.30
N PHE A 299 10.07 1.38 -1.60
CA PHE A 299 8.98 1.96 -0.81
C PHE A 299 7.88 2.58 -1.69
N ILE A 300 8.18 3.09 -2.89
CA ILE A 300 7.16 3.45 -3.88
C ILE A 300 6.33 2.22 -4.24
N LEU A 301 6.97 1.12 -4.67
CA LEU A 301 6.28 -0.10 -5.06
C LEU A 301 5.40 -0.62 -3.92
N LYS A 302 5.93 -0.66 -2.70
CA LYS A 302 5.19 -1.07 -1.52
C LYS A 302 3.99 -0.15 -1.25
N GLY A 303 4.18 1.16 -1.33
CA GLY A 303 3.10 2.14 -1.17
C GLY A 303 2.00 1.99 -2.22
N VAL A 304 2.37 1.90 -3.50
CA VAL A 304 1.45 1.70 -4.62
C VAL A 304 0.67 0.39 -4.48
N PHE A 305 1.36 -0.71 -4.13
CA PHE A 305 0.73 -2.01 -3.91
C PHE A 305 -0.33 -1.95 -2.80
N LEU A 306 -0.02 -1.30 -1.68
CA LEU A 306 -0.95 -1.15 -0.56
C LEU A 306 -2.16 -0.26 -0.90
N LEU A 307 -1.96 0.80 -1.70
CA LEU A 307 -3.06 1.65 -2.20
C LEU A 307 -4.03 0.85 -3.08
N ILE A 308 -3.49 0.03 -3.98
CA ILE A 308 -4.28 -0.79 -4.90
C ILE A 308 -5.05 -1.86 -4.14
N LYS A 309 -4.37 -2.63 -3.27
CA LYS A 309 -4.97 -3.76 -2.55
C LYS A 309 -6.16 -3.35 -1.71
N LYS A 310 -6.08 -2.21 -1.00
CA LYS A 310 -7.19 -1.71 -0.17
C LYS A 310 -8.43 -1.34 -0.99
N LYS A 311 -8.24 -0.95 -2.25
CA LYS A 311 -9.31 -0.61 -3.19
C LYS A 311 -9.90 -1.82 -3.91
N GLU A 312 -9.27 -3.00 -3.80
CA GLU A 312 -9.93 -4.23 -4.20
C GLU A 312 -11.01 -4.57 -3.15
N PRO A 313 -12.27 -4.80 -3.56
CA PRO A 313 -13.30 -5.21 -2.63
C PRO A 313 -12.87 -6.54 -1.99
N GLU A 314 -12.98 -6.62 -0.66
CA GLU A 314 -12.90 -7.89 0.06
C GLU A 314 -13.78 -8.93 -0.67
N PRO A 315 -13.32 -10.19 -0.83
CA PRO A 315 -14.07 -11.20 -1.56
C PRO A 315 -15.52 -11.23 -1.04
N LYS A 316 -16.50 -11.20 -1.97
CA LYS A 316 -17.93 -10.96 -1.69
C LYS A 316 -18.46 -11.74 -0.47
N GLY A 317 -17.99 -12.97 -0.24
CA GLY A 317 -18.33 -13.75 0.95
C GLY A 317 -18.00 -13.02 2.26
N ASN A 318 -16.76 -12.56 2.43
CA ASN A 318 -16.33 -11.86 3.65
C ASN A 318 -17.04 -10.51 3.85
N ALA A 319 -17.32 -9.79 2.75
CA ALA A 319 -18.03 -8.51 2.83
C ALA A 319 -19.51 -8.69 3.23
N ILE A 320 -20.18 -9.73 2.70
CA ILE A 320 -21.56 -10.08 3.09
C ILE A 320 -21.60 -10.58 4.53
N VAL A 321 -20.67 -11.46 4.91
CA VAL A 321 -20.59 -12.00 6.27
C VAL A 321 -20.43 -10.88 7.29
N LYS A 322 -19.50 -9.94 7.07
CA LYS A 322 -19.28 -8.78 7.97
C LYS A 322 -20.46 -7.82 8.06
N GLN A 323 -21.25 -7.69 6.99
CA GLN A 323 -22.43 -6.84 6.97
C GLN A 323 -23.70 -7.58 7.44
N SER A 324 -23.61 -8.88 7.73
CA SER A 324 -24.71 -9.62 8.35
C SER A 324 -24.94 -9.08 9.77
N PRO A 325 -26.18 -8.74 10.14
CA PRO A 325 -26.51 -8.30 11.50
C PRO A 325 -26.33 -9.40 12.56
N GLY A 326 -26.07 -10.65 12.13
CA GLY A 326 -25.76 -11.79 12.98
C GLY A 326 -24.27 -12.15 13.00
N ALA A 327 -23.96 -13.31 13.58
CA ALA A 327 -22.69 -14.00 13.40
C ALA A 327 -22.87 -15.20 12.46
N ILE A 328 -21.86 -15.47 11.63
CA ILE A 328 -21.77 -16.67 10.80
C ILE A 328 -20.53 -17.42 11.28
N PHE A 329 -20.69 -18.72 11.53
CA PHE A 329 -19.62 -19.53 12.09
C PHE A 329 -19.61 -20.94 11.48
N SER A 330 -18.51 -21.64 11.62
CA SER A 330 -18.41 -23.07 11.37
C SER A 330 -17.50 -23.75 12.38
N PHE A 331 -17.76 -25.02 12.61
CA PHE A 331 -17.00 -25.85 13.55
C PHE A 331 -16.96 -27.30 13.07
N THR A 332 -15.98 -28.05 13.56
CA THR A 332 -15.79 -29.48 13.27
C THR A 332 -15.53 -30.25 14.55
N GLU A 333 -15.86 -31.54 14.57
CA GLU A 333 -15.44 -32.43 15.66
C GLU A 333 -13.93 -32.69 15.59
N LYS A 334 -13.25 -32.55 16.73
CA LYS A 334 -11.86 -32.96 16.95
C LYS A 334 -11.72 -33.55 18.36
N GLU A 335 -11.12 -34.73 18.45
CA GLU A 335 -10.78 -35.37 19.74
C GLU A 335 -11.98 -35.48 20.72
N GLY A 336 -13.19 -35.67 20.20
CA GLY A 336 -14.42 -35.82 21.00
C GLY A 336 -15.09 -34.52 21.45
N GLY A 337 -14.64 -33.36 20.97
CA GLY A 337 -15.26 -32.05 21.19
C GLY A 337 -15.39 -31.21 19.92
N PHE A 338 -16.19 -30.14 19.95
CA PHE A 338 -16.39 -29.27 18.79
C PHE A 338 -15.45 -28.07 18.81
N VAL A 339 -14.72 -27.85 17.72
CA VAL A 339 -13.74 -26.75 17.60
C VAL A 339 -14.14 -25.80 16.48
N ILE A 340 -14.16 -24.51 16.78
CA ILE A 340 -14.50 -23.46 15.80
C ILE A 340 -13.41 -23.33 14.74
N THR A 341 -13.82 -23.46 13.48
CA THR A 341 -12.96 -23.32 12.31
C THR A 341 -13.09 -21.94 11.68
N PHE A 342 -14.25 -21.29 11.83
CA PHE A 342 -14.52 -19.94 11.35
C PHE A 342 -15.59 -19.25 12.20
N MET A 343 -15.46 -17.95 12.44
CA MET A 343 -16.53 -17.13 13.01
C MET A 343 -16.29 -15.66 12.61
N ASP A 344 -17.26 -15.03 11.96
CA ASP A 344 -17.22 -13.62 11.56
C ASP A 344 -18.65 -13.05 11.50
N GLY A 345 -18.83 -11.72 11.44
CA GLY A 345 -20.14 -11.07 11.35
C GLY A 345 -20.34 -9.87 12.27
N GLY A 346 -21.34 -9.04 11.96
CA GLY A 346 -21.57 -7.76 12.64
C GLY A 346 -21.86 -7.90 14.13
N LEU A 347 -22.43 -9.03 14.56
CA LEU A 347 -22.68 -9.30 15.97
C LEU A 347 -21.40 -9.37 16.81
N LEU A 348 -20.27 -9.81 16.23
CA LEU A 348 -18.98 -9.91 16.93
C LEU A 348 -18.38 -8.53 17.25
N ASP A 349 -18.54 -7.59 16.32
CA ASP A 349 -18.11 -6.19 16.50
C ASP A 349 -18.92 -5.51 17.62
N GLU A 350 -20.22 -5.78 17.71
CA GLU A 350 -21.10 -5.23 18.76
C GLU A 350 -20.74 -5.72 20.17
N ILE A 351 -20.35 -7.00 20.29
CA ILE A 351 -20.01 -7.63 21.58
C ILE A 351 -18.51 -7.55 21.91
N GLY A 352 -17.71 -6.91 21.07
CA GLY A 352 -16.29 -6.67 21.28
C GLY A 352 -15.40 -7.92 21.16
N LEU A 353 -15.89 -8.98 20.51
CA LEU A 353 -15.12 -10.21 20.29
C LEU A 353 -14.34 -10.12 18.98
N ARG A 354 -13.10 -10.62 18.99
CA ARG A 354 -12.23 -10.61 17.80
C ARG A 354 -12.32 -11.98 17.10
N PRO A 355 -12.74 -12.06 15.83
CA PRO A 355 -12.82 -13.31 15.05
C PRO A 355 -11.59 -14.22 15.18
N ALA A 356 -10.38 -13.65 15.10
CA ALA A 356 -9.13 -14.41 15.16
C ALA A 356 -8.84 -15.07 16.52
N ALA A 357 -9.45 -14.58 17.60
CA ALA A 357 -9.28 -15.17 18.94
C ALA A 357 -10.24 -16.35 19.18
N LEU A 358 -11.23 -16.55 18.28
CA LEU A 358 -12.28 -17.56 18.40
C LEU A 358 -11.99 -18.80 17.53
N ILE A 359 -11.03 -18.71 16.61
CA ILE A 359 -10.64 -19.87 15.79
C ILE A 359 -9.80 -20.81 16.66
N GLY A 360 -10.23 -22.07 16.76
CA GLY A 360 -9.56 -23.09 17.58
C GLY A 360 -10.08 -23.18 19.02
N THR A 361 -11.00 -22.31 19.44
CA THR A 361 -11.66 -22.44 20.74
C THR A 361 -12.73 -23.52 20.70
N ALA A 362 -12.95 -24.17 21.84
CA ALA A 362 -14.04 -25.12 22.00
C ALA A 362 -15.39 -24.39 21.90
N VAL A 363 -16.39 -24.99 21.25
CA VAL A 363 -17.74 -24.41 21.13
C VAL A 363 -18.36 -24.27 22.53
N GLU A 364 -18.01 -25.19 23.42
CA GLU A 364 -18.39 -25.26 24.83
C GLU A 364 -17.90 -24.05 25.63
N ASP A 365 -16.77 -23.44 25.25
CA ASP A 365 -16.23 -22.26 25.94
C ASP A 365 -16.98 -20.97 25.55
N LEU A 366 -17.68 -20.98 24.42
CA LEU A 366 -18.42 -19.85 23.88
C LEU A 366 -19.91 -19.89 24.19
N LEU A 367 -20.47 -21.06 24.46
CA LEU A 367 -21.85 -21.19 24.88
C LEU A 367 -21.87 -21.40 26.40
N PRO A 368 -22.38 -20.45 27.22
CA PRO A 368 -22.41 -20.63 28.66
C PRO A 368 -23.22 -21.89 29.02
N PRO A 369 -22.90 -22.58 30.15
CA PRO A 369 -23.53 -23.83 30.57
C PRO A 369 -24.99 -23.69 31.04
N SER A 370 -25.70 -22.64 30.64
CA SER A 370 -27.14 -22.55 30.81
C SER A 370 -27.85 -23.22 29.62
N GLU A 371 -28.40 -24.40 29.89
CA GLU A 371 -29.26 -25.25 29.05
C GLU A 371 -28.46 -26.18 28.11
N GLY A 372 -28.38 -27.47 28.49
CA GLY A 372 -27.71 -28.54 27.74
C GLY A 372 -28.19 -28.73 26.30
N ASP A 373 -29.33 -28.13 25.95
CA ASP A 373 -29.99 -28.20 24.66
C ASP A 373 -29.10 -27.74 23.49
N ALA A 374 -28.22 -26.75 23.67
CA ALA A 374 -27.43 -26.20 22.57
C ALA A 374 -26.33 -27.15 22.05
N LEU A 375 -25.62 -27.84 22.96
CA LEU A 375 -24.61 -28.83 22.59
C LEU A 375 -25.25 -30.11 22.06
N ASP A 376 -26.41 -30.47 22.59
CA ASP A 376 -27.20 -31.59 22.10
C ASP A 376 -27.68 -31.34 20.67
N CYS A 377 -28.14 -30.12 20.33
CA CYS A 377 -28.44 -29.74 18.95
C CYS A 377 -27.20 -29.79 18.03
N CYS A 378 -26.02 -29.38 18.50
CA CYS A 378 -24.77 -29.52 17.73
C CYS A 378 -24.45 -31.00 17.45
N ARG A 379 -24.58 -31.86 18.46
CA ARG A 379 -24.32 -33.31 18.35
C ARG A 379 -25.34 -33.99 17.44
N GLU A 380 -26.62 -33.67 17.59
CA GLU A 380 -27.68 -34.19 16.73
C GLU A 380 -27.47 -33.78 15.27
N CYS A 381 -27.12 -32.52 15.02
CA CYS A 381 -26.78 -32.04 13.67
C CYS A 381 -25.59 -32.81 13.06
N TRP A 382 -24.60 -33.17 13.87
CA TRP A 382 -23.41 -33.93 13.45
C TRP A 382 -23.75 -35.38 13.13
N GLU A 383 -24.47 -36.07 14.01
CA GLU A 383 -24.77 -37.50 13.92
C GLU A 383 -25.84 -37.80 12.86
N THR A 384 -26.91 -37.00 12.82
CA THR A 384 -28.05 -37.24 11.92
C THR A 384 -27.90 -36.54 10.57
N GLY A 385 -27.07 -35.50 10.51
CA GLY A 385 -26.92 -34.66 9.34
C GLY A 385 -28.19 -33.88 8.97
N THR A 386 -29.07 -33.61 9.94
CA THR A 386 -30.24 -32.74 9.79
C THR A 386 -29.93 -31.30 10.22
N GLU A 387 -30.68 -30.35 9.68
CA GLU A 387 -30.58 -28.95 10.11
C GLU A 387 -31.25 -28.77 11.48
N GLN A 388 -30.62 -28.00 12.36
CA GLN A 388 -31.10 -27.74 13.73
C GLN A 388 -31.28 -26.25 13.93
N THR A 389 -32.33 -25.85 14.66
CA THR A 389 -32.53 -24.44 15.03
C THR A 389 -32.99 -24.35 16.47
N PHE A 390 -32.28 -23.57 17.27
CA PHE A 390 -32.55 -23.41 18.70
C PHE A 390 -32.30 -21.98 19.16
N LEU A 391 -32.79 -21.66 20.35
CA LEU A 391 -32.54 -20.38 21.01
C LEU A 391 -31.44 -20.56 22.05
N ALA A 392 -30.52 -19.60 22.12
CA ALA A 392 -29.47 -19.57 23.12
C ALA A 392 -29.33 -18.16 23.70
N THR A 393 -28.92 -18.06 24.96
CA THR A 393 -28.63 -16.77 25.59
C THR A 393 -27.13 -16.57 25.69
N PHE A 394 -26.62 -15.51 25.06
CA PHE A 394 -25.20 -15.17 25.08
C PHE A 394 -25.00 -13.69 25.37
N ASN A 395 -24.16 -13.37 26.37
CA ASN A 395 -23.81 -12.00 26.75
C ASN A 395 -25.03 -11.06 26.92
N LYS A 396 -26.10 -11.53 27.59
CA LYS A 396 -27.38 -10.84 27.82
C LYS A 396 -28.24 -10.59 26.57
N LYS A 397 -27.92 -11.21 25.43
CA LYS A 397 -28.74 -11.22 24.21
C LYS A 397 -29.38 -12.60 24.02
N HIS A 398 -30.58 -12.62 23.47
CA HIS A 398 -31.23 -13.85 23.01
C HIS A 398 -30.90 -14.04 21.53
N LEU A 399 -30.24 -15.15 21.20
CA LEU A 399 -29.81 -15.49 19.86
C LEU A 399 -30.65 -16.65 19.31
N ALA A 400 -31.15 -16.50 18.08
CA ALA A 400 -31.64 -17.63 17.30
C ALA A 400 -30.47 -18.20 16.49
N ILE A 401 -30.14 -19.47 16.76
CA ILE A 401 -29.03 -20.18 16.14
C ILE A 401 -29.57 -21.25 15.21
N SER A 402 -29.17 -21.21 13.94
CA SER A 402 -29.48 -22.24 12.95
C SER A 402 -28.20 -22.92 12.50
N LEU A 403 -28.18 -24.25 12.52
CA LEU A 403 -27.07 -25.13 12.14
C LEU A 403 -27.42 -25.91 10.87
N ALA A 404 -26.47 -25.99 9.95
CA ALA A 404 -26.57 -26.76 8.72
C ALA A 404 -25.30 -27.61 8.52
N PRO A 405 -25.42 -28.92 8.26
CA PRO A 405 -24.29 -29.79 8.07
C PRO A 405 -23.70 -29.65 6.67
N ILE A 406 -22.37 -29.57 6.58
CA ILE A 406 -21.60 -29.61 5.34
C ILE A 406 -21.03 -31.01 5.17
N ARG A 407 -21.46 -31.70 4.11
CA ARG A 407 -21.07 -33.09 3.84
C ARG A 407 -19.90 -33.17 2.86
N LYS A 408 -18.94 -34.06 3.12
CA LYS A 408 -17.87 -34.46 2.17
C LYS A 408 -17.85 -35.97 2.08
N GLY A 409 -17.98 -36.52 0.87
CA GLY A 409 -17.97 -37.97 0.68
C GLY A 409 -19.17 -38.73 1.26
N GLY A 410 -20.26 -38.03 1.62
CA GLY A 410 -21.47 -38.62 2.19
C GLY A 410 -21.60 -38.46 3.71
N GLU A 411 -20.50 -38.16 4.41
CA GLU A 411 -20.46 -37.93 5.86
C GLU A 411 -20.39 -36.43 6.18
N VAL A 412 -20.87 -36.06 7.37
CA VAL A 412 -20.76 -34.69 7.88
C VAL A 412 -19.29 -34.41 8.20
N ALA A 413 -18.72 -33.38 7.56
CA ALA A 413 -17.32 -33.02 7.73
C ALA A 413 -17.15 -31.70 8.49
N GLU A 414 -18.17 -30.85 8.50
CA GLU A 414 -18.19 -29.55 9.15
C GLU A 414 -19.65 -29.14 9.39
N ILE A 415 -19.93 -28.35 10.42
CA ILE A 415 -21.24 -27.71 10.63
C ILE A 415 -21.06 -26.21 10.41
N ALA A 416 -21.92 -25.63 9.59
CA ALA A 416 -22.05 -24.18 9.45
C ALA A 416 -23.24 -23.69 10.26
N GLY A 417 -23.08 -22.54 10.90
CA GLY A 417 -24.08 -21.93 11.76
C GLY A 417 -24.29 -20.45 11.47
N THR A 418 -25.49 -19.97 11.75
CA THR A 418 -25.82 -18.55 11.79
C THR A 418 -26.47 -18.22 13.12
N ALA A 419 -26.08 -17.12 13.76
CA ALA A 419 -26.65 -16.63 15.00
C ALA A 419 -27.20 -15.22 14.78
N ILE A 420 -28.49 -15.01 15.04
CA ILE A 420 -29.17 -13.73 14.85
C ILE A 420 -29.71 -13.25 16.20
N ASP A 421 -29.49 -11.97 16.54
CA ASP A 421 -30.04 -11.35 17.74
C ASP A 421 -31.56 -11.15 17.61
N VAL A 422 -32.32 -11.84 18.46
CA VAL A 422 -33.78 -11.80 18.53
C VAL A 422 -34.29 -11.20 19.84
N SER A 423 -33.42 -10.52 20.62
CA SER A 423 -33.77 -9.95 21.93
C SER A 423 -34.99 -9.01 21.87
N ASN A 424 -35.15 -8.26 20.77
CA ASN A 424 -36.29 -7.37 20.55
C ASN A 424 -37.64 -8.10 20.38
N PHE A 425 -37.62 -9.37 19.97
CA PHE A 425 -38.83 -10.18 19.75
C PHE A 425 -39.23 -10.97 20.99
N VAL A 426 -38.27 -11.42 21.80
CA VAL A 426 -38.51 -12.13 23.07
C VAL A 426 -39.21 -11.22 24.09
N HIS A 427 -38.88 -9.92 24.12
CA HIS A 427 -39.55 -8.95 24.99
C HIS A 427 -41.01 -8.62 24.60
N TYR A 428 -41.43 -8.88 23.35
CA TYR A 428 -42.80 -8.57 22.91
C TYR A 428 -43.84 -9.61 23.38
N GLY A 429 -43.41 -10.83 23.72
CA GLY A 429 -44.29 -11.90 24.20
C GLY A 429 -44.86 -11.68 25.62
N THR A 430 -44.34 -10.70 26.37
CA THR A 430 -44.74 -10.43 27.77
C THR A 430 -45.60 -9.17 27.95
N ARG A 431 -45.88 -8.39 26.90
CA ARG A 431 -46.91 -7.34 26.95
C ARG A 431 -48.28 -7.95 26.61
N GLY A 432 -49.11 -8.10 27.65
CA GLY A 432 -50.43 -8.71 27.59
C GLY A 432 -51.31 -8.19 26.46
N ARG A 433 -52.10 -9.11 25.89
CA ARG A 433 -53.15 -8.82 24.90
C ARG A 433 -53.96 -7.59 25.31
N PRO A 434 -54.13 -6.58 24.45
CA PRO A 434 -55.14 -5.55 24.70
C PRO A 434 -56.53 -6.20 24.68
N LYS A 435 -57.33 -5.94 25.71
CA LYS A 435 -58.74 -6.36 25.76
C LYS A 435 -59.48 -5.74 24.57
N SER A 436 -60.30 -6.54 23.89
CA SER A 436 -61.19 -6.06 22.82
C SER A 436 -62.15 -5.00 23.37
N PRO A 437 -62.39 -3.89 22.65
CA PRO A 437 -63.46 -2.98 23.01
C PRO A 437 -64.82 -3.66 22.78
N ALA A 438 -65.71 -3.47 23.76
CA ALA A 438 -67.12 -3.87 23.71
C ALA A 438 -67.94 -2.96 22.78
#